data_AF-A0A0C2CZS4-F1
#
_entry.id   AF-A0A0C2CZS4-F1
#
_cell.length_a   1.000
_cell.length_b   1.000
_cell.length_c   1.000
_cell.angle_alpha   90.00
_cell.angle_beta   90.00
_cell.angle_gamma   90.00
#
_symmetry.space_group_name_H-M   'P 1'
#
loop_
_entity.id
_entity.type
_entity.pdbx_description
1 polymer ?
#
loop_
_entity_poly.entity_id
_entity_poly.type
_entity_poly.pdbx_seq_one_letter_code
_entity_poly.pdbx_strand_id
1 'polypeptide(L)'
;MCTRAESTRVHLEYARRKTLVQKAQNYIRARTCIDFIESDTAENRIRVFDGNGCYSAVGMRGGSQDLSLGKACNTVGVTTHEFIHSLGTWHMQMRDDRDDYLRVDLTNVSPDMEGNFYKVALGESINYNPYEYGSVMHYGAAT
;
A
#
# COMPACT_ATOMS: atom_id res chain seq x y z
N MET A 1 2.64 -17.19 -12.11
CA MET A 1 1.28 -16.95 -12.65
C MET A 1 0.28 -17.57 -11.68
N CYS A 2 -0.68 -16.79 -11.18
CA CYS A 2 -1.65 -17.33 -10.23
C CYS A 2 -2.60 -18.34 -10.91
N THR A 3 -2.92 -19.42 -10.20
CA THR A 3 -3.82 -20.47 -10.68
C THR A 3 -5.27 -20.24 -10.23
N ARG A 4 -5.52 -19.30 -9.30
CA ARG A 4 -6.85 -18.89 -8.82
C ARG A 4 -6.82 -17.44 -8.33
N ALA A 5 -7.98 -16.79 -8.34
CA ALA A 5 -8.13 -15.49 -7.71
C ALA A 5 -8.05 -15.58 -6.19
N GLU A 6 -7.23 -14.73 -5.56
CA GLU A 6 -7.20 -14.55 -4.11
C GLU A 6 -8.11 -13.39 -3.74
N SER A 7 -9.04 -13.61 -2.81
CA SER A 7 -10.07 -12.61 -2.47
C SER A 7 -9.75 -11.88 -1.16
N THR A 8 -9.60 -10.57 -1.24
CA THR A 8 -9.48 -9.67 -0.09
C THR A 8 -10.84 -9.11 0.30
N ARG A 9 -11.20 -9.19 1.57
CA ARG A 9 -12.48 -8.64 2.08
C ARG A 9 -12.32 -7.16 2.42
N VAL A 10 -13.28 -6.34 2.03
CA VAL A 10 -13.24 -4.90 2.22
C VAL A 10 -14.57 -4.38 2.76
N HIS A 11 -14.53 -3.57 3.81
CA HIS A 11 -15.68 -2.82 4.30
C HIS A 11 -15.51 -1.36 3.94
N LEU A 12 -16.47 -0.81 3.18
CA LEU A 12 -16.47 0.60 2.80
C LEU A 12 -17.40 1.37 3.73
N GLU A 13 -16.86 2.02 4.75
CA GLU A 13 -17.67 2.89 5.63
C GLU A 13 -18.06 4.20 4.96
N TYR A 14 -17.60 4.41 3.72
CA TYR A 14 -17.57 5.72 3.14
C TYR A 14 -18.00 5.81 1.67
N ALA A 15 -19.29 6.12 1.49
CA ALA A 15 -19.93 6.20 0.19
C ALA A 15 -19.26 7.21 -0.77
N ARG A 16 -18.82 8.39 -0.30
CA ARG A 16 -18.24 9.42 -1.22
C ARG A 16 -16.91 9.00 -1.86
N ARG A 17 -16.21 8.01 -1.30
CA ARG A 17 -14.96 7.48 -1.88
C ARG A 17 -15.16 6.15 -2.59
N LYS A 18 -16.37 5.58 -2.62
CA LYS A 18 -16.66 4.27 -3.21
C LYS A 18 -16.16 4.17 -4.65
N THR A 19 -16.45 5.16 -5.49
CA THR A 19 -15.98 5.19 -6.89
C THR A 19 -14.45 5.21 -7.01
N LEU A 20 -13.76 5.92 -6.13
CA LEU A 20 -12.29 5.99 -6.13
C LEU A 20 -11.68 4.65 -5.73
N VAL A 21 -12.21 4.06 -4.65
CA VAL A 21 -11.79 2.74 -4.15
C VAL A 21 -12.04 1.67 -5.21
N GLN A 22 -13.21 1.66 -5.85
CA GLN A 22 -13.52 0.72 -6.92
C GLN A 22 -12.58 0.86 -8.11
N LYS A 23 -12.20 2.10 -8.49
CA LYS A 23 -11.21 2.32 -9.57
C LYS A 23 -9.84 1.75 -9.21
N ALA A 24 -9.36 1.95 -7.98
CA ALA A 24 -8.08 1.39 -7.52
C ALA A 24 -8.13 -0.15 -7.45
N GLN A 25 -9.19 -0.72 -6.89
CA GLN A 25 -9.40 -2.17 -6.85
C GLN A 25 -9.44 -2.78 -8.25
N ASN A 26 -10.14 -2.13 -9.20
CA ASN A 26 -10.18 -2.56 -10.60
C ASN A 26 -8.82 -2.44 -11.29
N TYR A 27 -8.03 -1.41 -10.96
CA TYR A 27 -6.68 -1.28 -11.48
C TYR A 27 -5.80 -2.48 -11.08
N ILE A 28 -5.89 -2.91 -9.83
CA ILE A 28 -5.19 -4.08 -9.29
C ILE A 28 -5.72 -5.37 -9.93
N ARG A 29 -7.05 -5.61 -9.87
CA ARG A 29 -7.71 -6.79 -10.46
C ARG A 29 -7.34 -7.02 -11.92
N ALA A 30 -7.20 -5.96 -12.70
CA ALA A 30 -6.89 -6.06 -14.13
C ALA A 30 -5.43 -6.50 -14.42
N ARG A 31 -4.56 -6.51 -13.41
CA ARG A 31 -3.10 -6.76 -13.55
C ARG A 31 -2.60 -7.88 -12.65
N THR A 32 -3.43 -8.35 -11.73
CA THR A 32 -3.08 -9.40 -10.78
C THR A 32 -4.23 -10.41 -10.71
N CYS A 33 -4.06 -11.45 -9.91
CA CYS A 33 -5.12 -12.37 -9.57
C CYS A 33 -5.88 -11.97 -8.30
N ILE A 34 -5.61 -10.79 -7.74
CA ILE A 34 -6.28 -10.33 -6.52
C ILE A 34 -7.66 -9.83 -6.89
N ASP A 35 -8.66 -10.33 -6.18
CA ASP A 35 -10.03 -9.81 -6.20
C ASP A 35 -10.38 -9.16 -4.84
N PHE A 36 -11.36 -8.27 -4.86
CA PHE A 36 -11.86 -7.58 -3.68
C PHE A 36 -13.34 -7.86 -3.52
N ILE A 37 -13.78 -8.20 -2.32
CA ILE A 37 -15.19 -8.52 -2.07
C ILE A 37 -15.66 -7.67 -0.90
N GLU A 38 -16.70 -6.87 -1.15
CA GLU A 38 -17.30 -6.03 -0.13
C GLU A 38 -17.95 -6.91 0.95
N SER A 39 -17.57 -6.73 2.21
CA SER A 39 -18.09 -7.47 3.36
C SER A 39 -17.87 -6.67 4.63
N ASP A 40 -18.96 -6.34 5.31
CA ASP A 40 -19.03 -5.67 6.61
C ASP A 40 -18.84 -6.64 7.79
N THR A 41 -19.04 -7.93 7.55
CA THR A 41 -19.10 -9.00 8.56
C THR A 41 -17.90 -9.95 8.53
N ALA A 42 -17.08 -9.93 7.48
CA ALA A 42 -15.88 -10.77 7.41
C ALA A 42 -14.92 -10.48 8.58
N GLU A 43 -14.46 -11.52 9.25
CA GLU A 43 -13.52 -11.42 10.38
C GLU A 43 -12.24 -10.68 9.99
N ASN A 44 -11.55 -11.18 8.96
CA ASN A 44 -10.39 -10.53 8.35
C ASN A 44 -10.87 -9.64 7.21
N ARG A 45 -10.74 -8.32 7.35
CA ARG A 45 -11.16 -7.35 6.33
C ARG A 45 -10.39 -6.04 6.43
N ILE A 46 -10.32 -5.32 5.31
CA ILE A 46 -9.85 -3.94 5.26
C ILE A 46 -11.04 -3.01 5.46
N ARG A 47 -11.03 -2.20 6.51
CA ARG A 47 -12.01 -1.14 6.76
C ARG A 47 -11.50 0.17 6.18
N VAL A 48 -12.09 0.62 5.09
CA VAL A 48 -11.74 1.89 4.45
C VAL A 48 -12.56 3.01 5.08
N PHE A 49 -11.87 4.00 5.65
CA PHE A 49 -12.51 5.11 6.36
C PHE A 49 -11.84 6.47 6.06
N ASP A 50 -12.53 7.55 6.43
CA ASP A 50 -12.06 8.93 6.25
C ASP A 50 -11.24 9.38 7.46
N GLY A 51 -9.97 8.99 7.48
CA GLY A 51 -9.02 9.37 8.53
C GLY A 51 -8.19 10.61 8.20
N ASN A 52 -7.18 10.88 9.04
CA ASN A 52 -6.18 11.90 8.77
C ASN A 52 -4.97 11.27 8.06
N GLY A 53 -4.66 11.74 6.85
CA GLY A 53 -3.59 11.18 6.01
C GLY A 53 -4.01 9.92 5.23
N CYS A 54 -3.03 9.38 4.49
CA CYS A 54 -3.15 8.16 3.70
C CYS A 54 -2.25 7.10 4.33
N TYR A 55 -2.82 5.96 4.74
CA TYR A 55 -2.04 4.86 5.29
C TYR A 55 -2.80 3.55 5.27
N SER A 56 -2.04 2.45 5.27
CA SER A 56 -2.50 1.10 5.58
C SER A 56 -1.41 0.31 6.29
N ALA A 57 -1.80 -0.73 7.03
CA ALA A 57 -0.85 -1.71 7.54
C ALA A 57 -0.28 -2.56 6.39
N VAL A 58 0.97 -3.00 6.51
CA VAL A 58 1.57 -3.92 5.55
C VAL A 58 1.08 -5.35 5.81
N GLY A 59 0.37 -5.92 4.85
CA GLY A 59 -0.17 -7.28 4.88
C GLY A 59 -1.41 -7.45 5.78
N MET A 60 -1.89 -8.71 5.88
CA MET A 60 -3.00 -9.08 6.76
C MET A 60 -2.52 -9.16 8.21
N ARG A 61 -3.09 -8.31 9.08
CA ARG A 61 -2.78 -8.30 10.52
C ARG A 61 -3.69 -9.21 11.36
N GLY A 62 -4.78 -9.70 10.77
CA GLY A 62 -5.86 -10.38 11.46
C GLY A 62 -6.94 -9.40 11.95
N GLY A 63 -8.19 -9.84 11.97
CA GLY A 63 -9.34 -9.00 12.29
C GLY A 63 -9.62 -7.91 11.25
N SER A 64 -10.42 -6.92 11.65
CA SER A 64 -10.65 -5.71 10.85
C SER A 64 -9.46 -4.77 10.98
N GLN A 65 -8.78 -4.47 9.87
CA GLN A 65 -7.66 -3.53 9.83
C GLN A 65 -8.01 -2.27 9.04
N ASP A 66 -7.50 -1.13 9.48
CA ASP A 66 -7.88 0.16 8.92
C ASP A 66 -7.03 0.56 7.71
N LEU A 67 -7.69 1.20 6.74
CA LEU A 67 -7.07 1.89 5.62
C LEU A 67 -7.65 3.30 5.55
N SER A 68 -6.83 4.30 5.86
CA SER A 68 -7.23 5.71 5.88
C SER A 68 -7.11 6.31 4.49
N LEU A 69 -8.20 6.91 4.00
CA LEU A 69 -8.22 7.74 2.80
C LEU A 69 -8.75 9.13 3.14
N GLY A 70 -7.91 9.94 3.78
CA GLY A 70 -8.22 11.32 4.13
C GLY A 70 -8.44 12.24 2.93
N LYS A 71 -8.58 13.53 3.21
CA LYS A 71 -8.95 14.55 2.20
C LYS A 71 -7.99 14.59 1.00
N ALA A 72 -6.68 14.51 1.26
CA ALA A 72 -5.62 14.56 0.25
C ALA A 72 -5.42 13.24 -0.53
N CYS A 73 -6.01 12.13 -0.06
CA CYS A 73 -5.88 10.79 -0.66
C CYS A 73 -6.91 10.61 -1.79
N ASN A 74 -6.95 11.53 -2.75
CA ASN A 74 -8.03 11.67 -3.72
C ASN A 74 -7.70 11.16 -5.14
N THR A 75 -6.57 10.47 -5.32
CA THR A 75 -6.15 9.94 -6.62
C THR A 75 -6.18 8.41 -6.64
N VAL A 76 -6.40 7.83 -7.82
CA VAL A 76 -6.39 6.37 -7.99
C VAL A 76 -5.03 5.79 -7.61
N GLY A 77 -3.94 6.50 -7.91
CA GLY A 77 -2.58 6.09 -7.58
C GLY A 77 -2.36 5.97 -6.07
N VAL A 78 -2.75 6.99 -5.29
CA VAL A 78 -2.63 6.95 -3.82
C VAL A 78 -3.52 5.87 -3.23
N THR A 79 -4.77 5.73 -3.66
CA THR A 79 -5.63 4.64 -3.16
C THR A 79 -5.07 3.26 -3.53
N THR A 80 -4.48 3.11 -4.72
CA THR A 80 -3.82 1.87 -5.14
C THR A 80 -2.60 1.57 -4.26
N HIS A 81 -1.78 2.57 -3.94
CA HIS A 81 -0.65 2.45 -3.02
C HIS A 81 -1.07 1.88 -1.66
N GLU A 82 -2.11 2.44 -1.05
CA GLU A 82 -2.58 1.97 0.26
C GLU A 82 -3.13 0.54 0.21
N PHE A 83 -3.84 0.18 -0.87
CA PHE A 83 -4.26 -1.22 -1.04
C PHE A 83 -3.05 -2.15 -1.24
N ILE A 84 -2.02 -1.75 -1.98
CA ILE A 84 -0.82 -2.57 -2.17
C ILE A 84 -0.04 -2.77 -0.85
N HIS A 85 -0.02 -1.77 0.04
CA HIS A 85 0.43 -1.98 1.43
C HIS A 85 -0.36 -3.09 2.11
N SER A 86 -1.71 -3.00 2.11
CA SER A 86 -2.56 -4.01 2.75
C SER A 86 -2.37 -5.43 2.18
N LEU A 87 -1.88 -5.54 0.94
CA LEU A 87 -1.54 -6.82 0.28
C LEU A 87 -0.13 -7.34 0.62
N GLY A 88 0.66 -6.61 1.42
CA GLY A 88 1.94 -7.08 1.97
C GLY A 88 3.19 -6.45 1.37
N THR A 89 3.07 -5.33 0.66
CA THR A 89 4.22 -4.70 0.00
C THR A 89 4.73 -3.50 0.81
N TRP A 90 6.04 -3.49 1.07
CA TRP A 90 6.76 -2.33 1.63
C TRP A 90 7.08 -1.30 0.55
N HIS A 91 7.55 -0.12 0.94
CA HIS A 91 8.02 0.85 -0.04
C HIS A 91 9.26 0.36 -0.78
N MET A 92 9.37 0.73 -2.06
CA MET A 92 10.47 0.34 -2.94
C MET A 92 11.83 0.87 -2.43
N GLN A 93 11.87 2.07 -1.85
CA GLN A 93 13.09 2.64 -1.26
C GLN A 93 13.53 1.98 0.06
N MET A 94 12.71 1.08 0.62
CA MET A 94 13.03 0.34 1.84
C MET A 94 13.59 -1.06 1.56
N ARG A 95 13.80 -1.45 0.30
CA ARG A 95 14.46 -2.73 -0.02
C ARG A 95 15.85 -2.81 0.63
N ASP A 96 16.26 -4.01 0.99
CA ASP A 96 17.57 -4.33 1.54
C ASP A 96 18.72 -4.00 0.56
N ASP A 97 18.46 -4.14 -0.74
CA ASP A 97 19.37 -3.85 -1.87
C ASP A 97 19.29 -2.39 -2.39
N ARG A 98 18.49 -1.51 -1.77
CA ARG A 98 18.20 -0.18 -2.35
C ARG A 98 19.44 0.70 -2.54
N ASP A 99 20.49 0.49 -1.75
CA ASP A 99 21.73 1.30 -1.81
C ASP A 99 22.53 1.07 -3.12
N ASP A 100 22.22 0.02 -3.88
CA ASP A 100 22.79 -0.20 -5.23
C ASP A 100 22.13 0.69 -6.30
N TYR A 101 20.98 1.30 -5.98
CA TYR A 101 20.13 2.02 -6.94
C TYR A 101 19.88 3.48 -6.56
N LEU A 102 19.99 3.81 -5.27
CA LEU A 102 19.68 5.12 -4.70
C LEU A 102 20.64 5.49 -3.59
N ARG A 103 20.86 6.80 -3.43
CA ARG A 103 21.41 7.38 -2.21
C ARG A 103 20.29 8.10 -1.47
N VAL A 104 20.07 7.74 -0.21
CA VAL A 104 19.13 8.46 0.67
C VAL A 104 19.89 9.55 1.41
N ASP A 105 19.46 10.81 1.23
CA ASP A 105 19.94 11.97 1.96
C ASP A 105 18.90 12.37 3.02
N LEU A 106 19.25 12.19 4.29
CA LEU A 106 18.37 12.49 5.42
C LEU A 106 18.51 13.92 5.94
N THR A 107 19.36 14.75 5.34
CA THR A 107 19.69 16.10 5.85
C THR A 107 18.44 16.98 6.07
N ASN A 108 17.41 16.82 5.24
CA ASN A 108 16.15 17.57 5.31
C ASN A 108 14.97 16.75 5.87
N VAL A 109 15.23 15.56 6.39
CA VAL A 109 14.21 14.69 6.97
C VAL A 109 14.12 14.99 8.47
N SER A 110 12.92 15.22 8.97
CA SER A 110 12.70 15.39 10.41
C SER A 110 13.02 14.08 11.15
N PRO A 111 13.65 14.10 12.35
CA PRO A 111 14.06 12.88 13.05
C PRO A 111 12.94 11.87 13.31
N ASP A 112 11.71 12.34 13.52
CA ASP A 112 10.51 11.50 13.69
C ASP A 112 10.07 10.78 12.40
N MET A 113 10.58 11.21 11.24
CA MET A 113 10.24 10.68 9.92
C MET A 113 11.34 9.84 9.29
N GLU A 114 12.55 9.81 9.86
CA GLU A 114 13.69 9.04 9.34
C GLU A 114 13.39 7.54 9.21
N GLY A 115 12.54 7.00 10.11
CA GLY A 115 12.11 5.60 10.07
C GLY A 115 11.48 5.17 8.75
N ASN A 116 10.89 6.09 7.99
CA ASN A 116 10.28 5.81 6.68
C ASN A 116 11.33 5.55 5.56
N PHE A 117 12.61 5.74 5.86
CA PHE A 117 13.72 5.57 4.93
C PHE A 117 14.65 4.42 5.33
N TYR A 118 14.38 3.77 6.46
CA TYR A 118 15.12 2.60 6.91
C TYR A 118 14.82 1.40 6.02
N LYS A 119 15.85 0.60 5.76
CA LYS A 119 15.71 -0.63 5.00
C LYS A 119 14.95 -1.66 5.85
N VAL A 120 14.07 -2.40 5.21
CA VAL A 120 13.46 -3.60 5.80
C VAL A 120 14.57 -4.60 6.11
N ALA A 121 14.48 -5.29 7.25
CA ALA A 121 15.53 -6.21 7.66
C ALA A 121 15.63 -7.41 6.69
N LEU A 122 16.83 -7.97 6.58
CA LEU A 122 17.07 -9.18 5.78
C LEU A 122 16.15 -10.31 6.25
N GLY A 123 15.44 -10.92 5.30
CA GLY A 123 14.49 -12.01 5.57
C GLY A 123 13.07 -11.57 5.93
N GLU A 124 12.80 -10.27 6.16
CA GLU A 124 11.45 -9.75 6.36
C GLU A 124 10.73 -9.37 5.05
N SER A 125 11.47 -9.29 3.95
CA SER A 125 10.93 -9.06 2.61
C SER A 125 11.64 -9.91 1.56
N ILE A 126 10.98 -10.09 0.42
CA ILE A 126 11.54 -10.78 -0.75
C ILE A 126 11.51 -9.82 -1.94
N ASN A 127 12.66 -9.63 -2.55
CA ASN A 127 12.83 -8.84 -3.76
C ASN A 127 12.47 -9.66 -5.00
N TYR A 128 11.17 -9.85 -5.23
CA TYR A 128 10.68 -10.71 -6.32
C TYR A 128 11.01 -10.16 -7.73
N ASN A 129 11.05 -8.82 -7.87
CA ASN A 129 11.35 -8.12 -9.12
C ASN A 129 12.64 -7.28 -8.99
N PRO A 130 13.25 -6.87 -10.12
CA PRO A 130 14.28 -5.82 -10.15
C PRO A 130 13.81 -4.51 -9.49
N TYR A 131 14.75 -3.61 -9.19
CA TYR A 131 14.41 -2.30 -8.63
C TYR A 131 13.61 -1.45 -9.63
N GLU A 132 12.49 -0.86 -9.19
CA GLU A 132 11.56 -0.11 -10.06
C GLU A 132 11.38 1.34 -9.60
N TYR A 133 12.10 2.28 -10.22
CA TYR A 133 11.96 3.72 -9.94
C TYR A 133 10.55 4.26 -10.18
N GLY A 134 9.82 3.68 -11.13
CA GLY A 134 8.44 4.05 -11.46
C GLY A 134 7.38 3.31 -10.64
N SER A 135 7.78 2.54 -9.62
CA SER A 135 6.83 1.80 -8.79
C SER A 135 5.89 2.76 -8.07
N VAL A 136 4.60 2.40 -8.03
CA VAL A 136 3.61 3.12 -7.20
C VAL A 136 3.98 3.08 -5.71
N MET A 137 4.84 2.15 -5.30
CA MET A 137 5.36 2.01 -3.93
C MET A 137 6.68 2.76 -3.69
N HIS A 138 7.19 3.49 -4.68
CA HIS A 138 8.40 4.29 -4.53
C HIS A 138 8.06 5.71 -4.07
N TYR A 139 8.77 6.24 -3.09
CA TYR A 139 8.65 7.65 -2.73
C TYR A 139 9.07 8.57 -3.87
N GLY A 140 8.34 9.67 -4.07
CA GLY A 140 8.79 10.73 -4.96
C GLY A 140 10.06 11.40 -4.42
N ALA A 141 10.89 11.92 -5.31
CA ALA A 141 12.00 12.78 -4.91
C ALA A 141 11.44 14.13 -4.41
N ALA A 142 11.96 14.62 -3.29
CA ALA A 142 11.78 16.01 -2.92
C ALA A 142 12.63 16.87 -3.87
N THR A 143 12.00 17.77 -4.61
CA THR A 143 12.65 18.76 -5.47
C THR A 143 12.65 20.12 -4.83
#